data_AF-A0A1E5TBT2-F1
#
_entry.id   AF-A0A1E5TBT2-F1
#
_cell.length_a   1.000
_cell.length_b   1.000
_cell.length_c   1.000
_cell.angle_alpha   90.00
_cell.angle_beta   90.00
_cell.angle_gamma   90.00
#
_symmetry.space_group_name_H-M   'P 1'
#
loop_
_entity.id
_entity.type
_entity.pdbx_description
1 polymer ?
#
loop_
_entity_poly.entity_id
_entity_poly.type
_entity_poly.pdbx_seq_one_letter_code
_entity_poly.pdbx_strand_id
1 'polypeptide(L)' 'MYDNATRGCDLGWFTEGKTHEDFENEIINGDHNVDDIFTIDIASQNWYYAILKTYEPKNISEITILKIL' A
#
# COMPACT_ATOMS: atom_id res chain seq x y z
N MET A 1 8.17 6.40 -3.48
CA MET A 1 6.79 6.85 -3.78
C MET A 1 6.76 8.05 -4.74
N TYR A 2 7.83 8.86 -4.84
CA TYR A 2 7.82 10.12 -5.61
C TYR A 2 7.97 10.00 -7.14
N ASP A 3 8.39 8.84 -7.68
CA ASP A 3 8.61 8.67 -9.13
C ASP A 3 7.51 7.85 -9.84
N ASN A 4 6.46 7.46 -9.12
CA ASN A 4 5.42 6.56 -9.60
C ASN A 4 4.54 7.20 -10.68
N ALA A 5 4.45 8.53 -10.72
CA ALA A 5 3.69 9.26 -11.74
C ALA A 5 4.14 8.92 -13.17
N THR A 6 5.42 8.60 -13.35
CA THR A 6 5.99 8.19 -14.66
C THR A 6 5.65 6.74 -15.05
N ARG A 7 5.10 5.97 -14.12
CA ARG A 7 4.78 4.53 -14.27
C ARG A 7 3.29 4.26 -14.12
N GLY A 8 2.44 5.24 -14.48
CA GLY A 8 0.99 5.11 -14.39
C GLY A 8 0.46 5.11 -12.95
N CYS A 9 1.22 5.70 -12.01
CA CYS A 9 0.89 5.77 -10.58
C CYS A 9 0.79 4.41 -9.88
N ASP A 10 1.34 3.34 -10.46
CA ASP A 10 1.39 2.03 -9.82
C ASP A 10 2.36 2.06 -8.62
N LEU A 11 1.85 1.66 -7.45
CA LEU A 11 2.62 1.51 -6.21
C LEU A 11 3.28 0.14 -6.11
N GLY A 12 2.82 -0.84 -6.88
CA GLY A 12 3.22 -2.24 -6.75
C GLY A 12 2.82 -2.85 -5.40
N TRP A 13 3.36 -4.04 -5.14
CA TRP A 13 3.21 -4.70 -3.84
C TRP A 13 4.13 -4.06 -2.81
N PHE A 14 3.60 -3.81 -1.61
CA PHE A 14 4.35 -3.35 -0.45
C PHE A 14 3.96 -4.15 0.79
N THR A 15 4.83 -4.14 1.80
CA THR A 15 4.62 -4.79 3.10
C THR A 15 4.26 -3.74 4.14
N GLU A 16 3.64 -4.18 5.24
CA GLU A 16 3.38 -3.35 6.42
C GLU A 16 4.63 -2.56 6.88
N GLY A 17 4.42 -1.32 7.34
CA GLY A 17 5.44 -0.41 7.83
C GLY A 17 6.27 0.30 6.75
N LYS A 18 5.91 0.17 5.47
CA LYS A 18 6.60 0.85 4.35
C LYS A 18 5.97 2.18 3.95
N THR A 19 4.72 2.40 4.32
CA THR A 19 3.96 3.61 4.02
C THR A 19 3.48 4.30 5.30
N HIS A 20 2.77 5.42 5.19
CA HIS A 20 2.20 6.09 6.35
C HIS A 20 1.12 5.21 7.00
N GLU A 21 1.04 5.20 8.32
CA GLU A 21 0.13 4.30 9.06
C GLU A 21 -1.34 4.47 8.64
N ASP A 22 -1.82 5.71 8.53
CA ASP A 22 -3.20 5.99 8.07
C ASP A 22 -3.46 5.47 6.65
N PHE A 23 -2.48 5.62 5.76
CA PHE A 23 -2.58 5.11 4.39
C PHE A 23 -2.68 3.60 4.39
N GLU A 24 -1.78 2.95 5.11
CA GLU A 24 -1.69 1.50 5.16
C GLU A 24 -2.92 0.85 5.81
N ASN A 25 -3.39 1.44 6.91
CA ASN A 25 -4.57 0.96 7.62
C ASN A 25 -5.82 1.01 6.73
N GLU A 26 -6.01 2.09 5.96
CA GLU A 26 -7.15 2.20 5.04
C GLU A 26 -7.06 1.19 3.90
N ILE A 27 -5.86 0.88 3.39
CA ILE A 27 -5.66 -0.10 2.32
C ILE A 27 -5.89 -1.55 2.81
N ILE A 28 -5.41 -1.87 4.02
CA ILE A 28 -5.41 -3.25 4.55
C ILE A 28 -6.72 -3.58 5.28
N ASN A 29 -7.21 -2.65 6.11
CA ASN A 29 -8.34 -2.87 7.01
C ASN A 29 -9.61 -2.11 6.59
N GLY A 30 -9.52 -1.24 5.57
CA GLY A 30 -10.68 -0.53 5.03
C GLY A 30 -11.63 -1.46 4.27
N ASP A 31 -12.89 -1.03 4.17
CA ASP A 31 -13.96 -1.76 3.48
C ASP A 31 -14.01 -1.36 1.99
N HIS A 32 -12.95 -1.72 1.26
CA HIS A 32 -12.81 -1.47 -0.18
C HIS A 32 -12.56 -2.78 -0.91
N ASN A 33 -13.26 -2.99 -2.03
CA ASN A 33 -13.08 -4.15 -2.90
C ASN A 33 -12.03 -3.88 -3.97
N VAL A 34 -11.53 -4.94 -4.60
CA VAL A 34 -10.78 -4.80 -5.87
C VAL A 34 -11.64 -4.02 -6.88
N ASP A 35 -10.98 -3.14 -7.63
CA ASP A 35 -11.52 -2.17 -8.58
C ASP A 35 -12.26 -0.96 -7.98
N ASP A 36 -12.40 -0.88 -6.66
CA ASP A 36 -12.93 0.34 -6.02
C ASP A 36 -11.95 1.51 -6.16
N ILE A 37 -12.53 2.69 -6.38
CA ILE A 37 -11.83 3.97 -6.38
C ILE A 37 -12.26 4.75 -5.14
N PHE A 38 -11.31 5.11 -4.30
CA PHE A 38 -11.55 5.84 -3.05
C PHE A 38 -10.44 6.84 -2.76
N THR A 39 -10.61 7.63 -1.71
CA THR A 39 -9.68 8.70 -1.33
C THR A 39 -9.19 8.54 0.09
N ILE A 40 -7.94 8.91 0.32
CA ILE A 40 -7.34 8.94 1.66
C ILE A 40 -6.84 10.36 1.91
N ASP A 41 -7.33 10.98 2.98
CA ASP A 41 -6.92 12.31 3.43
C ASP A 41 -6.09 12.18 4.72
N ILE A 42 -4.82 12.56 4.65
CA ILE A 42 -3.90 12.58 5.79
C ILE A 42 -3.54 14.04 6.06
N ALA A 43 -4.49 14.74 6.69
CA ALA A 43 -4.42 16.17 6.92
C ALA A 43 -3.18 16.60 7.75
N SER A 44 -2.71 15.75 8.66
CA SER A 44 -1.51 16.00 9.48
C SER A 44 -0.24 16.22 8.64
N GLN A 45 -0.18 15.61 7.46
CA GLN A 45 0.93 15.73 6.51
C GLN A 45 0.56 16.57 5.29
N ASN A 46 -0.67 17.10 5.21
CA ASN A 46 -1.22 17.75 4.04
C ASN A 46 -1.12 16.87 2.78
N TRP A 47 -1.43 15.57 2.93
CA TRP A 47 -1.42 14.60 1.84
C TRP A 47 -2.83 14.17 1.48
N TYR A 48 -3.09 14.05 0.17
CA TYR A 48 -4.37 13.61 -0.35
C TYR A 48 -4.15 12.63 -1.49
N TYR A 49 -4.74 11.44 -1.38
CA TYR A 49 -4.58 10.36 -2.34
C TYR A 49 -5.92 10.02 -2.99
N ALA A 50 -5.89 9.72 -4.28
CA ALA A 50 -6.92 8.97 -4.97
C ALA A 50 -6.34 7.60 -5.30
N ILE A 51 -7.05 6.54 -4.93
CA ILE A 51 -6.58 5.16 -4.95
C ILE A 51 -7.49 4.33 -5.83
N LEU A 52 -6.89 3.43 -6.62
CA LEU A 52 -7.55 2.31 -7.27
C LEU A 52 -6.98 1.03 -6.64
N LYS A 53 -7.83 0.22 -5.98
CA LYS A 53 -7.39 -1.04 -5.38
C LYS A 53 -7.31 -2.13 -6.46
N THR A 54 -6.09 -2.53 -6.82
CA THR A 54 -5.88 -3.51 -7.90
C THR A 54 -5.82 -4.97 -7.41
N TYR A 55 -5.57 -5.20 -6.13
CA TYR A 55 -5.48 -6.54 -5.54
C TYR A 55 -5.90 -6.56 -4.07
N GLU A 56 -6.34 -7.73 -3.58
CA GLU A 56 -6.55 -7.98 -2.16
C GLU A 56 -5.22 -8.15 -1.40
N PRO A 57 -5.13 -7.66 -0.14
CA PRO A 57 -4.00 -7.94 0.74
C PRO A 57 -3.77 -9.44 0.92
N LYS A 58 -2.51 -9.84 1.02
CA LYS A 58 -2.11 -11.25 1.19
C LYS A 58 -1.12 -11.37 2.31
N ASN A 59 -1.40 -12.28 3.24
CA ASN A 59 -0.42 -12.73 4.21
C ASN A 59 0.62 -13.61 3.52
N ILE A 60 1.89 -13.23 3.64
CA ILE A 60 3.02 -14.01 3.15
C ILE A 60 3.84 -14.53 4.33
N SER A 61 4.11 -15.83 4.35
CA SER A 61 5.05 -16.43 5.31
C SER A 61 6.47 -16.29 4.76
N GLU A 62 7.29 -15.44 5.37
CA GLU A 62 8.70 -15.33 5.02
C GLU A 62 9.49 -16.45 5.72
N ILE A 63 10.18 -17.30 4.93
CA ILE A 63 11.09 -18.32 5.45
C ILE A 63 12.52 -17.82 5.25
N THR A 64 13.11 -17.30 6.32
CA THR A 64 14.51 -16.86 6.30
C THR A 64 15.43 -18.05 6.56
N ILE A 65 16.12 -18.53 5.52
CA ILE A 65 17.14 -19.58 5.66
C ILE A 65 18.49 -18.91 5.86
N LEU A 66 19.07 -19.06 7.05
CA LEU A 66 20.45 -18.65 7.31
C LEU A 66 21.40 -19.74 6.80
N LYS A 67 22.15 -19.43 5.73
CA LYS A 67 23.26 -20.28 5.28
C LYS A 67 24.53 -19.93 6.03
N ILE A 68 24.97 -20.80 6.92
CA ILE A 68 26.29 -20.75 7.54
C ILE A 68 27.26 -21.48 6.60
N LEU A 69 28.36 -20.82 6.21
CA LEU A 69 29.45 -21.40 5.40
C LEU A 69 30.53 -22.02 6.28
#